data_AF-A0A969ENR1-F1
#
_entry.id   AF-A0A969ENR1-F1
#
_cell.length_a   1.000
_cell.length_b   1.000
_cell.length_c   1.000
_cell.angle_alpha   90.00
_cell.angle_beta   90.00
_cell.angle_gamma   90.00
#
_symmetry.space_group_name_H-M   'P 1'
#
loop_
_entity.id
_entity.type
_entity.pdbx_description
1 polymer ?
#
loop_
_entity_poly.entity_id
_entity_poly.type
_entity_poly.pdbx_seq_one_letter_code
_entity_poly.pdbx_strand_id
1 'polypeptide(L)'
;MTVITTLGIAALFTPLRRRVQDFIDRRFFRKKYNAEQTLANFAVVARDEVDMDRLTAALLGVVEETMQPEKLVCGSRQANNMSNKSSNRIAWALCILIILGGIFASAFELRNRPADDNIFRIAEDVITVLAFGVFGVTGALIISRHPKNIIGWLLLFEGLLVFISPIDRYISNLTAAPRQPSTLMLMAFWLNSGLWALILFPLLFITLLFPTGHPPTRRWRWLIALGLGISLTILCFITFSTTFSSGAYSWSVTNPIGFLPSDSFPFVLFAIVTFSFAILCVASLFARFRQAGASEQQQIKWFSYAGSFFVFNLLLGILWGELGEIWAELGSALLFLAILFFPLSIAIAILRYRLYDIDVIIRRTLQYTLLTGLLALTYFGGIVIIQGILSPLTGSENSPLVTVITTLGIAALFTPLRHLVQEFIDRRFFRKKYNAEQTLAQFALIARDEVDMDKLTAALLGVVDETMQPEHASLWLRGRSSRS
;
A
#
# COMPACT_ATOMS: atom_id res chain seq x y z
N MET A 1 39.02 12.76 13.76
CA MET A 1 38.53 11.38 13.48
C MET A 1 37.14 11.33 12.86
N THR A 2 36.32 12.37 12.95
CA THR A 2 34.92 12.43 12.44
C THR A 2 34.77 12.60 10.92
N VAL A 3 35.78 13.10 10.21
CA VAL A 3 35.74 13.31 8.74
C VAL A 3 36.01 12.01 7.96
N ILE A 4 36.78 11.07 8.54
CA ILE A 4 37.14 9.80 7.90
C ILE A 4 35.95 8.82 7.96
N THR A 5 35.14 8.87 9.03
CA THR A 5 33.89 8.10 9.16
C THR A 5 32.80 8.55 8.19
N THR A 6 32.66 9.85 7.90
CA THR A 6 31.68 10.37 6.92
C THR A 6 32.04 10.01 5.48
N LEU A 7 33.33 10.00 5.14
CA LEU A 7 33.81 9.60 3.82
C LEU A 7 33.71 8.09 3.59
N GLY A 8 33.94 7.26 4.62
CA GLY A 8 33.80 5.80 4.55
C GLY A 8 32.37 5.33 4.30
N ILE A 9 31.38 5.96 4.95
CA ILE A 9 29.96 5.64 4.75
C ILE A 9 29.46 6.17 3.39
N ALA A 10 29.97 7.33 2.94
CA ALA A 10 29.66 7.88 1.62
C ALA A 10 30.14 6.97 0.48
N ALA A 11 31.33 6.35 0.61
CA ALA A 11 31.92 5.47 -0.41
C ALA A 11 31.17 4.13 -0.57
N LEU A 12 30.55 3.62 0.49
CA LEU A 12 29.73 2.40 0.46
C LEU A 12 28.34 2.61 -0.17
N PHE A 13 27.76 3.82 -0.08
CA PHE A 13 26.39 4.09 -0.52
C PHE A 13 26.26 4.75 -1.90
N THR A 14 27.31 5.33 -2.48
CA THR A 14 27.32 5.79 -3.89
C THR A 14 27.03 4.70 -4.92
N PRO A 15 27.64 3.49 -4.85
CA PRO A 15 27.31 2.42 -5.78
C PRO A 15 25.89 1.90 -5.58
N LEU A 16 25.39 1.89 -4.34
CA LEU A 16 24.01 1.55 -4.01
C LEU A 16 23.02 2.56 -4.61
N ARG A 17 23.33 3.86 -4.52
CA ARG A 17 22.55 4.94 -5.15
C ARG A 17 22.52 4.79 -6.66
N ARG A 18 23.66 4.60 -7.34
CA ARG A 18 23.67 4.43 -8.81
C ARG A 18 22.89 3.19 -9.21
N ARG A 19 23.01 2.07 -8.50
CA ARG A 19 22.24 0.85 -8.81
C ARG A 19 20.75 1.01 -8.56
N VAL A 20 20.35 1.66 -7.47
CA VAL A 20 18.92 1.89 -7.16
C VAL A 20 18.33 2.94 -8.11
N GLN A 21 19.09 3.97 -8.47
CA GLN A 21 18.65 5.01 -9.38
C GLN A 21 18.64 4.53 -10.84
N ASP A 22 19.63 3.74 -11.29
CA ASP A 22 19.59 3.05 -12.60
C ASP A 22 18.51 1.97 -12.65
N PHE A 23 18.22 1.30 -11.54
CA PHE A 23 17.13 0.32 -11.44
C PHE A 23 15.77 1.02 -11.48
N ILE A 24 15.63 2.16 -10.81
CA ILE A 24 14.43 3.00 -10.89
C ILE A 24 14.33 3.60 -12.31
N ASP A 25 15.40 4.09 -12.89
CA ASP A 25 15.38 4.77 -14.19
C ASP A 25 15.11 3.79 -15.34
N ARG A 26 15.77 2.62 -15.36
CA ARG A 26 15.49 1.57 -16.35
C ARG A 26 14.11 0.93 -16.19
N ARG A 27 13.55 0.89 -14.97
CA ARG A 27 12.26 0.23 -14.68
C ARG A 27 11.06 1.18 -14.68
N PHE A 28 11.27 2.49 -14.50
CA PHE A 28 10.21 3.50 -14.41
C PHE A 28 10.23 4.51 -15.57
N PHE A 29 11.36 4.82 -16.21
CA PHE A 29 11.47 5.86 -17.24
C PHE A 29 11.60 5.35 -18.69
N ARG A 30 11.25 4.08 -18.95
CA ARG A 30 11.30 3.47 -20.29
C ARG A 30 10.47 4.23 -21.34
N LYS A 31 9.41 4.94 -20.92
CA LYS A 31 8.51 5.70 -21.81
C LYS A 31 9.03 7.09 -22.20
N LYS A 32 9.76 7.79 -21.31
CA LYS A 32 10.30 9.12 -21.63
C LYS A 32 11.44 9.01 -22.65
N TYR A 33 12.28 7.98 -22.49
CA TYR A 33 13.36 7.68 -23.42
C TYR A 33 12.84 7.26 -24.81
N ASN A 34 11.78 6.43 -24.86
CA ASN A 34 11.13 6.10 -26.13
C ASN A 34 10.47 7.33 -26.77
N ALA A 35 9.77 8.19 -26.01
CA ALA A 35 9.13 9.37 -26.59
C ALA A 35 10.13 10.38 -27.16
N GLU A 36 11.24 10.66 -26.46
CA GLU A 36 12.32 11.52 -26.97
C GLU A 36 12.98 10.92 -28.22
N GLN A 37 13.22 9.60 -28.24
CA GLN A 37 13.84 8.92 -29.39
C GLN A 37 12.87 8.79 -30.57
N THR A 38 11.58 8.54 -30.33
CA THR A 38 10.52 8.51 -31.35
C THR A 38 10.25 9.90 -31.93
N LEU A 39 10.27 10.95 -31.11
CA LEU A 39 10.18 12.34 -31.57
C LEU A 39 11.42 12.79 -32.33
N ALA A 40 12.63 12.41 -31.88
CA ALA A 40 13.88 12.67 -32.60
C ALA A 40 13.89 11.97 -33.96
N ASN A 41 13.47 10.70 -34.03
CA ASN A 41 13.34 9.96 -35.28
C ASN A 41 12.29 10.59 -36.22
N PHE A 42 11.15 11.05 -35.67
CA PHE A 42 10.16 11.78 -36.47
C PHE A 42 10.69 13.11 -36.99
N ALA A 43 11.46 13.85 -36.18
CA ALA A 43 12.07 15.12 -36.60
C ALA A 43 13.07 14.92 -37.76
N VAL A 44 13.74 13.77 -37.83
CA VAL A 44 14.57 13.40 -38.99
C VAL A 44 13.71 13.08 -40.21
N VAL A 45 12.67 12.25 -40.07
CA VAL A 45 11.77 11.89 -41.18
C VAL A 45 11.02 13.12 -41.75
N ALA A 46 10.58 14.03 -40.88
CA ALA A 46 9.88 15.25 -41.27
C ALA A 46 10.79 16.28 -41.97
N ARG A 47 12.11 16.14 -41.83
CA ARG A 47 13.10 17.00 -42.49
C ARG A 47 13.35 16.59 -43.94
N ASP A 48 13.30 15.30 -44.23
CA ASP A 48 13.77 14.72 -45.50
C ASP A 48 12.62 14.22 -46.41
N GLU A 49 11.39 14.08 -45.91
CA GLU A 49 10.24 13.57 -46.68
C GLU A 49 9.30 14.71 -47.13
N VAL A 50 8.99 14.77 -48.44
CA VAL A 50 8.08 15.78 -49.05
C VAL A 50 6.69 15.20 -49.33
N ASP A 51 6.53 13.88 -49.22
CA ASP A 51 5.27 13.17 -49.45
C ASP A 51 4.35 13.26 -48.22
N MET A 52 3.24 13.98 -48.38
CA MET A 52 2.27 14.24 -47.31
C MET A 52 1.62 12.97 -46.75
N ASP A 53 1.42 11.92 -47.57
CA ASP A 53 0.76 10.70 -47.11
C ASP A 53 1.68 9.89 -46.17
N ARG A 54 2.99 9.87 -46.47
CA ARG A 54 4.01 9.24 -45.63
C ARG A 54 4.25 10.01 -44.33
N LEU A 55 4.27 11.34 -44.39
CA LEU A 55 4.37 12.19 -43.21
C LEU A 55 3.18 11.98 -42.26
N THR A 56 1.98 11.85 -42.83
CA THR A 56 0.75 11.61 -42.06
C THR A 56 0.77 10.23 -41.41
N ALA A 57 1.23 9.19 -42.12
CA ALA A 57 1.41 7.85 -41.58
C ALA A 57 2.48 7.79 -40.47
N ALA A 58 3.60 8.48 -40.65
CA ALA A 58 4.66 8.58 -39.64
C ALA A 58 4.17 9.32 -38.38
N LEU A 59 3.44 10.42 -38.55
CA LEU A 59 2.86 11.20 -37.45
C LEU A 59 1.79 10.39 -36.70
N LEU A 60 0.94 9.64 -37.42
CA LEU A 60 -0.03 8.72 -36.81
C LEU A 60 0.67 7.61 -36.01
N GLY A 61 1.75 7.02 -36.54
CA GLY A 61 2.55 6.03 -35.82
C GLY A 61 3.18 6.59 -34.54
N VAL A 62 3.70 7.82 -34.60
CA VAL A 62 4.23 8.53 -33.43
C VAL A 62 3.14 8.77 -32.40
N VAL A 63 1.96 9.25 -32.80
CA VAL A 63 0.82 9.49 -31.90
C VAL A 63 0.30 8.17 -31.30
N GLU A 64 0.23 7.11 -32.08
CA GLU A 64 -0.21 5.79 -31.61
C GLU A 64 0.79 5.18 -30.62
N GLU A 65 2.09 5.32 -30.87
CA GLU A 65 3.15 4.79 -30.02
C GLU A 65 3.36 5.64 -28.75
N THR A 66 3.25 6.97 -28.85
CA THR A 66 3.44 7.89 -27.73
C THR A 66 2.19 8.07 -26.87
N MET A 67 1.01 8.13 -27.47
CA MET A 67 -0.25 8.41 -26.75
C MET A 67 -1.15 7.20 -26.55
N GLN A 68 -0.97 6.08 -27.30
CA GLN A 68 -1.79 4.86 -27.21
C GLN A 68 -3.28 5.11 -26.89
N PRO A 69 -4.03 5.82 -27.75
CA PRO A 69 -5.42 6.17 -27.45
C PRO A 69 -6.31 4.91 -27.45
N GLU A 70 -6.96 4.63 -26.31
CA GLU A 70 -7.71 3.38 -26.05
C GLU A 70 -9.09 3.28 -26.74
N LYS A 71 -9.32 4.03 -27.83
CA LYS A 71 -10.56 4.24 -28.64
C LYS A 71 -11.20 5.63 -28.47
N LEU A 72 -11.41 6.31 -29.58
CA LEU A 72 -12.31 7.47 -29.70
C LEU A 72 -13.73 6.96 -29.91
N VAL A 73 -14.57 7.02 -28.87
CA VAL A 73 -16.01 6.77 -28.96
C VAL A 73 -16.75 8.07 -28.63
N CYS A 74 -17.32 8.71 -29.64
CA CYS A 74 -18.31 9.78 -29.47
C CYS A 74 -19.68 9.14 -29.20
N GLY A 75 -20.14 9.13 -27.93
CA GLY A 75 -21.52 8.77 -27.60
C GLY A 75 -21.78 8.38 -26.14
N SER A 76 -22.74 9.07 -25.50
CA SER A 76 -23.40 8.77 -24.21
C SER A 76 -22.62 9.00 -22.88
N ARG A 77 -22.17 10.24 -22.64
CA ARG A 77 -21.49 10.63 -21.37
C ARG A 77 -22.42 10.92 -20.18
N GLN A 78 -23.73 11.07 -20.38
CA GLN A 78 -24.63 11.63 -19.34
C GLN A 78 -25.20 10.59 -18.35
N ALA A 79 -25.54 9.36 -18.78
CA ALA A 79 -26.10 8.35 -17.87
C ALA A 79 -25.04 7.67 -16.97
N ASN A 80 -23.83 7.43 -17.49
CA ASN A 80 -22.74 6.80 -16.72
C ASN A 80 -22.17 7.73 -15.62
N ASN A 81 -22.27 9.05 -15.78
CA ASN A 81 -21.69 10.00 -14.82
C ASN A 81 -22.47 10.07 -13.49
N MET A 82 -23.78 9.81 -13.49
CA MET A 82 -24.57 9.81 -12.24
C MET A 82 -24.31 8.54 -11.41
N SER A 83 -24.30 7.37 -12.04
CA SER A 83 -24.00 6.09 -11.35
C SER A 83 -22.59 6.09 -10.75
N ASN A 84 -21.59 6.57 -11.51
CA ASN A 84 -20.21 6.65 -11.02
C ASN A 84 -20.05 7.62 -9.83
N LYS A 85 -20.79 8.74 -9.80
CA LYS A 85 -20.76 9.68 -8.68
C LYS A 85 -21.37 9.07 -7.41
N SER A 86 -22.46 8.30 -7.53
CA SER A 86 -23.09 7.62 -6.40
C SER A 86 -22.19 6.54 -5.81
N SER A 87 -21.59 5.67 -6.64
CA SER A 87 -20.64 4.64 -6.17
C SER A 87 -19.43 5.24 -5.47
N ASN A 88 -18.90 6.35 -5.98
CA ASN A 88 -17.77 7.05 -5.35
C ASN A 88 -18.15 7.61 -3.97
N ARG A 89 -19.33 8.25 -3.84
CA ARG A 89 -19.82 8.76 -2.55
C ARG A 89 -20.01 7.63 -1.53
N ILE A 90 -20.62 6.52 -1.95
CA ILE A 90 -20.82 5.34 -1.08
C ILE A 90 -19.47 4.78 -0.63
N ALA A 91 -18.51 4.65 -1.54
CA ALA A 91 -17.19 4.11 -1.21
C ALA A 91 -16.44 4.96 -0.18
N TRP A 92 -16.44 6.28 -0.33
CA TRP A 92 -15.83 7.18 0.66
C TRP A 92 -16.62 7.25 1.98
N ALA A 93 -17.95 7.18 1.94
CA ALA A 93 -18.76 7.11 3.16
C ALA A 93 -18.45 5.83 3.95
N LEU A 94 -18.34 4.68 3.28
CA LEU A 94 -17.90 3.42 3.89
C LEU A 94 -16.46 3.53 4.40
N CYS A 95 -15.54 4.17 3.68
CA CYS A 95 -14.17 4.40 4.16
C CYS A 95 -14.13 5.25 5.43
N ILE A 96 -14.91 6.33 5.49
CA ILE A 96 -15.03 7.17 6.70
C ILE A 96 -15.59 6.34 7.84
N LEU A 97 -16.62 5.53 7.59
CA LEU A 97 -17.20 4.62 8.59
C LEU A 97 -16.16 3.61 9.09
N ILE A 98 -15.33 3.03 8.22
CA ILE A 98 -14.25 2.11 8.59
C ILE A 98 -13.21 2.82 9.47
N ILE A 99 -12.81 4.05 9.13
CA ILE A 99 -11.85 4.83 9.94
C ILE A 99 -12.43 5.16 11.31
N LEU A 100 -13.68 5.62 11.37
CA LEU A 100 -14.37 5.88 12.64
C LEU A 100 -14.55 4.60 13.46
N GLY A 101 -14.88 3.49 12.81
CA GLY A 101 -14.96 2.15 13.42
C GLY A 101 -13.61 1.70 13.98
N GLY A 102 -12.52 1.95 13.26
CA GLY A 102 -11.16 1.69 13.73
C GLY A 102 -10.76 2.54 14.94
N ILE A 103 -11.09 3.83 14.94
CA ILE A 103 -10.85 4.72 16.09
C ILE A 103 -11.66 4.23 17.30
N PHE A 104 -12.93 3.90 17.09
CA PHE A 104 -13.78 3.34 18.13
C PHE A 104 -13.21 2.01 18.65
N ALA A 105 -12.80 1.11 17.75
CA ALA A 105 -12.19 -0.16 18.12
C ALA A 105 -10.94 0.06 18.95
N SER A 106 -9.97 0.87 18.49
CA SER A 106 -8.76 1.19 19.26
C SER A 106 -9.07 1.77 20.64
N ALA A 107 -10.06 2.65 20.76
CA ALA A 107 -10.48 3.19 22.06
C ALA A 107 -11.11 2.13 22.96
N PHE A 108 -11.91 1.22 22.39
CA PHE A 108 -12.52 0.09 23.10
C PHE A 108 -11.47 -0.91 23.57
N GLU A 109 -10.51 -1.26 22.70
CA GLU A 109 -9.36 -2.10 23.03
C GLU A 109 -8.61 -1.48 24.22
N LEU A 110 -8.21 -0.20 24.11
CA LEU A 110 -7.45 0.50 25.15
C LEU A 110 -8.18 0.53 26.50
N ARG A 111 -9.50 0.67 26.49
CA ARG A 111 -10.33 0.73 27.71
C ARG A 111 -10.52 -0.64 28.37
N ASN A 112 -10.63 -1.71 27.58
CA ASN A 112 -10.93 -3.06 28.06
C ASN A 112 -9.70 -3.98 28.02
N ARG A 113 -8.50 -3.41 28.03
CA ARG A 113 -7.24 -4.17 28.02
C ARG A 113 -7.08 -4.98 29.31
N PRO A 114 -6.79 -6.29 29.20
CA PRO A 114 -6.26 -7.09 30.30
C PRO A 114 -4.96 -6.50 30.86
N ALA A 115 -4.74 -6.62 32.17
CA ALA A 115 -3.54 -6.09 32.83
C ALA A 115 -2.26 -6.89 32.51
N ASP A 116 -2.43 -8.10 31.99
CA ASP A 116 -1.42 -9.10 31.63
C ASP A 116 -1.08 -9.10 30.12
N ASP A 117 -1.61 -8.17 29.33
CA ASP A 117 -1.31 -8.09 27.90
C ASP A 117 0.16 -7.70 27.63
N ASN A 118 0.87 -8.60 26.93
CA ASN A 118 2.24 -8.37 26.46
C ASN A 118 2.31 -7.32 25.33
N ILE A 119 3.50 -6.75 25.12
CA ILE A 119 3.73 -5.73 24.08
C ILE A 119 3.41 -6.23 22.66
N PHE A 120 3.58 -7.52 22.40
CA PHE A 120 3.26 -8.14 21.11
C PHE A 120 1.76 -8.15 20.83
N ARG A 121 0.91 -8.40 21.84
CA ARG A 121 -0.54 -8.37 21.69
C ARG A 121 -1.05 -6.95 21.41
N ILE A 122 -0.45 -5.96 22.07
CA ILE A 122 -0.73 -4.54 21.77
C ILE A 122 -0.34 -4.20 20.32
N ALA A 123 0.80 -4.70 19.85
CA ALA A 123 1.23 -4.48 18.47
C ALA A 123 0.27 -5.14 17.47
N GLU A 124 -0.22 -6.35 17.75
CA GLU A 124 -1.20 -7.08 16.94
C GLU A 124 -2.52 -6.31 16.78
N ASP A 125 -3.08 -5.79 17.88
CA ASP A 125 -4.30 -4.97 17.86
C ASP A 125 -4.14 -3.73 16.98
N VAL A 126 -3.01 -3.03 17.14
CA VAL A 126 -2.70 -1.82 16.36
C VAL A 126 -2.54 -2.17 14.89
N ILE A 127 -1.80 -3.23 14.56
CA ILE A 127 -1.59 -3.69 13.18
C ILE A 127 -2.92 -4.08 12.55
N THR A 128 -3.79 -4.77 13.29
CA THR A 128 -5.10 -5.23 12.81
C THR A 128 -6.02 -4.06 12.46
N VAL A 129 -6.16 -3.07 13.35
CA VAL A 129 -6.96 -1.87 13.07
C VAL A 129 -6.39 -1.08 11.89
N LEU A 130 -5.07 -0.93 11.83
CA LEU A 130 -4.40 -0.29 10.69
C LEU A 130 -4.65 -1.06 9.38
N ALA A 131 -4.57 -2.39 9.41
CA ALA A 131 -4.81 -3.22 8.25
C ALA A 131 -6.21 -2.99 7.68
N PHE A 132 -7.26 -3.03 8.51
CA PHE A 132 -8.63 -2.76 8.07
C PHE A 132 -8.80 -1.34 7.53
N GLY A 133 -8.15 -0.35 8.13
CA GLY A 133 -8.09 1.01 7.59
C GLY A 133 -7.46 1.07 6.20
N VAL A 134 -6.34 0.37 5.99
CA VAL A 134 -5.66 0.26 4.69
C VAL A 134 -6.53 -0.46 3.66
N PHE A 135 -7.24 -1.52 4.04
CA PHE A 135 -8.25 -2.18 3.20
C PHE A 135 -9.34 -1.20 2.76
N GLY A 136 -9.91 -0.46 3.72
CA GLY A 136 -10.97 0.53 3.46
C GLY A 136 -10.53 1.65 2.51
N VAL A 137 -9.38 2.28 2.79
CA VAL A 137 -8.82 3.35 1.97
C VAL A 137 -8.49 2.85 0.57
N THR A 138 -7.86 1.68 0.46
CA THR A 138 -7.51 1.08 -0.84
C THR A 138 -8.76 0.76 -1.66
N GLY A 139 -9.77 0.14 -1.03
CA GLY A 139 -11.05 -0.17 -1.68
C GLY A 139 -11.76 1.08 -2.20
N ALA A 140 -11.83 2.13 -1.38
CA ALA A 140 -12.44 3.41 -1.76
C ALA A 140 -11.67 4.10 -2.90
N LEU A 141 -10.34 4.12 -2.84
CA LEU A 141 -9.51 4.66 -3.92
C LEU A 141 -9.72 3.91 -5.23
N ILE A 142 -9.79 2.59 -5.21
CA ILE A 142 -10.04 1.78 -6.41
C ILE A 142 -11.44 2.07 -6.98
N ILE A 143 -12.50 2.11 -6.15
CA ILE A 143 -13.87 2.39 -6.61
C ILE A 143 -14.01 3.81 -7.16
N SER A 144 -13.33 4.80 -6.54
CA SER A 144 -13.37 6.19 -6.98
C SER A 144 -12.88 6.39 -8.42
N ARG A 145 -11.94 5.53 -8.86
CA ARG A 145 -11.36 5.56 -10.21
C ARG A 145 -11.98 4.52 -11.14
N HIS A 146 -12.31 3.35 -10.62
CA HIS A 146 -12.86 2.20 -11.35
C HIS A 146 -14.09 1.63 -10.63
N PRO A 147 -15.26 2.28 -10.72
CA PRO A 147 -16.44 1.93 -9.92
C PRO A 147 -17.01 0.54 -10.23
N LYS A 148 -16.72 0.00 -11.43
CA LYS A 148 -17.11 -1.36 -11.84
C LYS A 148 -16.16 -2.46 -11.36
N ASN A 149 -15.04 -2.12 -10.71
CA ASN A 149 -14.08 -3.13 -10.27
C ASN A 149 -14.52 -3.77 -8.95
N ILE A 150 -14.88 -5.05 -8.99
CA ILE A 150 -15.36 -5.84 -7.85
C ILE A 150 -14.29 -5.91 -6.73
N ILE A 151 -13.01 -5.87 -7.08
CA ILE A 151 -11.90 -5.93 -6.09
C ILE A 151 -12.00 -4.79 -5.08
N GLY A 152 -12.36 -3.58 -5.53
CA GLY A 152 -12.49 -2.44 -4.61
C GLY A 152 -13.62 -2.63 -3.60
N TRP A 153 -14.72 -3.28 -4.00
CA TRP A 153 -15.85 -3.60 -3.12
C TRP A 153 -15.50 -4.71 -2.13
N LEU A 154 -14.76 -5.73 -2.56
CA LEU A 154 -14.28 -6.79 -1.66
C LEU A 154 -13.31 -6.22 -0.62
N LEU A 155 -12.42 -5.29 -0.99
CA LEU A 155 -11.53 -4.62 -0.04
C LEU A 155 -12.29 -3.71 0.95
N LEU A 156 -13.36 -3.03 0.51
CA LEU A 156 -14.23 -2.29 1.44
C LEU A 156 -14.95 -3.24 2.41
N PHE A 157 -15.43 -4.39 1.92
CA PHE A 157 -16.05 -5.41 2.77
C PHE A 157 -15.07 -5.90 3.84
N GLU A 158 -13.82 -6.23 3.46
CA GLU A 158 -12.76 -6.59 4.41
C GLU A 158 -12.53 -5.47 5.44
N GLY A 159 -12.44 -4.22 5.01
CA GLY A 159 -12.26 -3.10 5.93
C GLY A 159 -13.41 -2.91 6.93
N LEU A 160 -14.65 -3.25 6.57
CA LEU A 160 -15.81 -3.19 7.48
C LEU A 160 -15.75 -4.21 8.61
N LEU A 161 -14.93 -5.26 8.49
CA LEU A 161 -14.77 -6.26 9.54
C LEU A 161 -14.07 -5.69 10.81
N VAL A 162 -13.54 -4.46 10.74
CA VAL A 162 -13.00 -3.71 11.90
C VAL A 162 -14.00 -3.60 13.06
N PHE A 163 -15.30 -3.56 12.77
CA PHE A 163 -16.35 -3.46 13.79
C PHE A 163 -16.49 -4.72 14.65
N ILE A 164 -15.80 -5.80 14.27
CA ILE A 164 -15.87 -7.07 14.97
C ILE A 164 -14.73 -7.22 15.98
N SER A 165 -13.62 -6.46 15.85
CA SER A 165 -12.54 -6.44 16.84
C SER A 165 -13.04 -6.17 18.27
N PRO A 166 -13.92 -5.17 18.52
CA PRO A 166 -14.47 -4.95 19.86
C PRO A 166 -15.31 -6.11 20.38
N ILE A 167 -15.96 -6.85 19.49
CA ILE A 167 -16.75 -8.03 19.85
C ILE A 167 -15.81 -9.15 20.31
N ASP A 168 -14.74 -9.40 19.57
CA ASP A 168 -13.74 -10.38 19.95
C ASP A 168 -13.09 -10.03 21.29
N ARG A 169 -12.68 -8.77 21.50
CA ARG A 169 -12.16 -8.31 22.80
C ARG A 169 -13.14 -8.47 23.95
N TYR A 170 -14.41 -8.16 23.71
CA TYR A 170 -15.42 -8.29 24.74
C TYR A 170 -15.62 -9.76 25.13
N ILE A 171 -15.64 -10.66 24.14
CA ILE A 171 -15.76 -12.11 24.35
C ILE A 171 -14.53 -12.67 25.05
N SER A 172 -13.32 -12.24 24.66
CA SER A 172 -12.06 -12.73 25.23
C SER A 172 -11.88 -12.39 26.71
N ASN A 173 -12.47 -11.28 27.15
CA ASN A 173 -12.47 -10.87 28.55
C ASN A 173 -13.47 -11.66 29.43
N LEU A 174 -14.32 -12.51 28.85
CA LEU A 174 -15.25 -13.35 29.63
C LEU A 174 -14.54 -14.60 30.14
N THR A 175 -14.51 -14.76 31.47
CA THR A 175 -13.91 -15.92 32.13
C THR A 175 -14.78 -17.19 32.05
N ALA A 176 -16.09 -17.04 31.83
CA ALA A 176 -17.03 -18.14 31.73
C ALA A 176 -18.21 -17.81 30.83
N ALA A 177 -18.86 -18.85 30.30
CA ALA A 177 -20.06 -18.72 29.48
C ALA A 177 -21.19 -17.99 30.24
N PRO A 178 -21.84 -16.98 29.63
CA PRO A 178 -22.98 -16.30 30.22
C PRO A 178 -24.14 -17.27 30.45
N ARG A 179 -24.74 -17.26 31.66
CA ARG A 179 -25.86 -18.15 31.99
C ARG A 179 -27.13 -17.85 31.19
N GLN A 180 -27.34 -16.60 30.79
CA GLN A 180 -28.48 -16.15 29.99
C GLN A 180 -28.01 -15.13 28.94
N PRO A 181 -27.50 -15.59 27.79
CA PRO A 181 -27.04 -14.70 26.73
C PRO A 181 -28.24 -13.98 26.10
N SER A 182 -28.13 -12.65 25.95
CA SER A 182 -29.11 -11.87 25.20
C SER A 182 -29.02 -12.17 23.70
N THR A 183 -30.04 -11.82 22.92
CA THR A 183 -30.04 -12.03 21.46
C THR A 183 -28.88 -11.36 20.75
N LEU A 184 -28.47 -10.16 21.20
CA LEU A 184 -27.30 -9.46 20.66
C LEU A 184 -26.00 -10.20 20.99
N MET A 185 -25.90 -10.82 22.17
CA MET A 185 -24.73 -11.60 22.57
C MET A 185 -24.62 -12.90 21.76
N LEU A 186 -25.75 -13.55 21.45
CA LEU A 186 -25.78 -14.69 20.54
C LEU A 186 -25.33 -14.31 19.13
N MET A 187 -25.76 -13.15 18.61
CA MET A 187 -25.28 -12.63 17.32
C MET A 187 -23.77 -12.34 17.36
N ALA A 188 -23.25 -11.82 18.47
CA ALA A 188 -21.83 -11.58 18.67
C ALA A 188 -21.02 -12.88 18.66
N PHE A 189 -21.49 -13.93 19.33
CA PHE A 189 -20.86 -15.26 19.29
C PHE A 189 -20.88 -15.85 17.88
N TRP A 190 -22.01 -15.78 17.18
CA TRP A 190 -22.12 -16.24 15.80
C TRP A 190 -21.14 -15.52 14.87
N LEU A 191 -21.09 -14.19 14.97
CA LEU A 191 -20.14 -13.37 14.19
C LEU A 191 -18.71 -13.81 14.48
N ASN A 192 -18.32 -13.90 15.76
CA ASN A 192 -16.98 -14.28 16.21
C ASN A 192 -16.58 -15.67 15.66
N SER A 193 -17.46 -16.67 15.76
CA SER A 193 -17.21 -18.02 15.23
C SER A 193 -17.08 -18.05 13.70
N GLY A 194 -17.75 -17.15 12.98
CA GLY A 194 -17.75 -17.07 11.52
C GLY A 194 -16.69 -16.16 10.90
N LEU A 195 -15.96 -15.37 11.70
CA LEU A 195 -15.08 -14.30 11.22
C LEU A 195 -14.04 -14.75 10.22
N TRP A 196 -13.36 -15.84 10.55
CA TRP A 196 -12.24 -16.34 9.74
C TRP A 196 -12.70 -16.66 8.31
N ALA A 197 -13.93 -17.15 8.13
CA ALA A 197 -14.49 -17.43 6.80
C ALA A 197 -14.79 -16.11 6.07
N LEU A 198 -15.32 -15.11 6.77
CA LEU A 198 -15.60 -13.79 6.20
C LEU A 198 -14.33 -13.03 5.77
N ILE A 199 -13.17 -13.32 6.37
CA ILE A 199 -11.87 -12.78 5.97
C ILE A 199 -11.23 -13.63 4.85
N LEU A 200 -11.30 -14.96 4.95
CA LEU A 200 -10.58 -15.84 4.03
C LEU A 200 -11.16 -15.81 2.61
N PHE A 201 -12.49 -15.93 2.47
CA PHE A 201 -13.10 -16.09 1.15
C PHE A 201 -13.00 -14.84 0.26
N PRO A 202 -13.24 -13.61 0.73
CA PRO A 202 -13.05 -12.43 -0.11
C PRO A 202 -11.58 -12.25 -0.53
N LEU A 203 -10.59 -12.53 0.33
CA LEU A 203 -9.18 -12.56 -0.08
C LEU A 203 -8.89 -13.60 -1.19
N LEU A 204 -9.49 -14.79 -1.11
CA LEU A 204 -9.39 -15.80 -2.17
C LEU A 204 -10.08 -15.35 -3.47
N PHE A 205 -11.25 -14.71 -3.37
CA PHE A 205 -11.93 -14.13 -4.53
C PHE A 205 -11.14 -12.97 -5.15
N ILE A 206 -10.50 -12.13 -4.33
CA ILE A 206 -9.58 -11.11 -4.82
C ILE A 206 -8.47 -11.78 -5.63
N THR A 207 -7.83 -12.83 -5.09
CA THR A 207 -6.78 -13.60 -5.78
C THR A 207 -7.25 -14.14 -7.13
N LEU A 208 -8.49 -14.67 -7.19
CA LEU A 208 -9.09 -15.21 -8.42
C LEU A 208 -9.43 -14.13 -9.47
N LEU A 209 -9.93 -12.97 -9.02
CA LEU A 209 -10.41 -11.88 -9.89
C LEU A 209 -9.30 -10.90 -10.27
N PHE A 210 -8.19 -10.90 -9.53
CA PHE A 210 -7.09 -9.98 -9.70
C PHE A 210 -6.35 -10.18 -11.03
N PRO A 211 -5.99 -9.10 -11.77
CA PRO A 211 -6.18 -7.67 -11.45
C PRO A 211 -7.45 -7.00 -12.04
N THR A 212 -8.11 -7.62 -13.00
CA THR A 212 -9.16 -6.97 -13.80
C THR A 212 -10.55 -6.97 -13.16
N GLY A 213 -10.74 -7.67 -12.04
CA GLY A 213 -12.04 -7.86 -11.39
C GLY A 213 -12.93 -8.91 -12.08
N HIS A 214 -12.38 -9.65 -13.03
CA HIS A 214 -13.09 -10.65 -13.84
C HIS A 214 -12.30 -11.95 -13.89
N PRO A 215 -12.97 -13.11 -13.93
CA PRO A 215 -12.29 -14.40 -14.02
C PRO A 215 -11.59 -14.59 -15.38
N PRO A 216 -10.49 -15.37 -15.44
CA PRO A 216 -9.66 -15.53 -16.65
C PRO A 216 -10.43 -16.08 -17.86
N THR A 217 -11.26 -17.11 -17.66
CA THR A 217 -12.13 -17.68 -18.70
C THR A 217 -13.50 -18.04 -18.12
N ARG A 218 -14.46 -18.37 -18.98
CA ARG A 218 -15.83 -18.72 -18.57
C ARG A 218 -15.88 -19.92 -17.62
N ARG A 219 -14.92 -20.86 -17.70
CA ARG A 219 -14.83 -22.03 -16.82
C ARG A 219 -14.48 -21.65 -15.38
N TRP A 220 -13.68 -20.60 -15.17
CA TRP A 220 -13.31 -20.12 -13.83
C TRP A 220 -14.47 -19.46 -13.07
N ARG A 221 -15.61 -19.17 -13.73
CA ARG A 221 -16.83 -18.74 -13.04
C ARG A 221 -17.40 -19.82 -12.13
N TRP A 222 -17.20 -21.09 -12.48
CA TRP A 222 -17.59 -22.20 -11.60
C TRP A 222 -16.79 -22.23 -10.31
N LEU A 223 -15.55 -21.72 -10.31
CA LEU A 223 -14.76 -21.59 -9.09
C LEU A 223 -15.27 -20.49 -8.18
N ILE A 224 -15.88 -19.43 -8.73
CA ILE A 224 -16.60 -18.45 -7.91
C ILE A 224 -17.80 -19.11 -7.23
N ALA A 225 -18.60 -19.87 -8.00
CA ALA A 225 -19.76 -20.60 -7.46
C ALA A 225 -19.34 -21.64 -6.41
N LEU A 226 -18.24 -22.36 -6.64
CA LEU A 226 -17.68 -23.33 -5.70
C LEU A 226 -17.18 -22.64 -4.43
N GLY A 227 -16.42 -21.56 -4.54
CA GLY A 227 -15.98 -20.77 -3.38
C GLY A 227 -17.15 -20.23 -2.56
N LEU A 228 -18.19 -19.71 -3.24
CA LEU A 228 -19.41 -19.24 -2.59
C LEU A 228 -20.13 -20.40 -1.89
N GLY A 229 -20.25 -21.56 -2.55
CA GLY A 229 -20.84 -22.77 -1.98
C GLY A 229 -20.09 -23.26 -0.74
N ILE A 230 -18.76 -23.27 -0.76
CA ILE A 230 -17.95 -23.62 0.43
C ILE A 230 -18.21 -22.61 1.55
N SER A 231 -18.14 -21.30 1.26
CA SER A 231 -18.36 -20.25 2.27
C SER A 231 -19.75 -20.33 2.89
N LEU A 232 -20.79 -20.53 2.06
CA LEU A 232 -22.18 -20.66 2.49
C LEU A 232 -22.37 -21.93 3.31
N THR A 233 -21.73 -23.03 2.94
CA THR A 233 -21.84 -24.29 3.71
C THR A 233 -21.21 -24.13 5.10
N ILE A 234 -20.05 -23.48 5.19
CA ILE A 234 -19.40 -23.18 6.48
C ILE A 234 -20.29 -22.25 7.32
N LEU A 235 -20.80 -21.16 6.73
CA LEU A 235 -21.66 -20.22 7.46
C LEU A 235 -22.99 -20.87 7.89
N CYS A 236 -23.63 -21.67 7.04
CA CYS A 236 -24.82 -22.43 7.40
C CYS A 236 -24.53 -23.41 8.54
N PHE A 237 -23.40 -24.11 8.49
CA PHE A 237 -23.02 -25.02 9.57
C PHE A 237 -22.82 -24.26 10.90
N ILE A 238 -22.08 -23.14 10.89
CA ILE A 238 -21.90 -22.30 12.09
C ILE A 238 -23.24 -21.77 12.61
N THR A 239 -24.16 -21.39 11.71
CA THR A 239 -25.49 -20.88 12.06
C THR A 239 -26.36 -21.94 12.74
N PHE A 240 -26.30 -23.19 12.29
CA PHE A 240 -27.13 -24.29 12.78
C PHE A 240 -26.39 -25.28 13.71
N SER A 241 -25.15 -24.98 14.08
CA SER A 241 -24.39 -25.73 15.08
C SER A 241 -25.07 -25.64 16.44
N THR A 242 -25.12 -26.74 17.21
CA THR A 242 -25.72 -26.80 18.55
C THR A 242 -25.01 -25.92 19.58
N THR A 243 -23.72 -25.63 19.36
CA THR A 243 -22.93 -24.75 20.23
C THR A 243 -22.11 -23.76 19.39
N PHE A 244 -21.96 -22.56 19.94
CA PHE A 244 -20.92 -21.63 19.54
C PHE A 244 -19.67 -21.96 20.36
N SER A 245 -18.65 -22.45 19.66
CA SER A 245 -17.34 -22.76 20.21
C SER A 245 -16.28 -22.11 19.32
N SER A 246 -15.20 -21.66 19.94
CA SER A 246 -14.02 -21.14 19.24
C SER A 246 -12.79 -21.75 19.89
N GLY A 247 -11.78 -22.09 19.10
CA GLY A 247 -10.50 -22.59 19.62
C GLY A 247 -9.76 -21.58 20.50
N ALA A 248 -10.20 -20.32 20.52
CA ALA A 248 -9.63 -19.26 21.35
C ALA A 248 -10.04 -19.33 22.83
N TYR A 249 -11.14 -20.01 23.18
CA TYR A 249 -11.70 -20.04 24.54
C TYR A 249 -12.11 -21.46 24.96
N SER A 250 -12.05 -21.76 26.26
CA SER A 250 -12.32 -23.11 26.79
C SER A 250 -13.80 -23.41 27.05
N TRP A 251 -14.66 -22.41 26.95
CA TRP A 251 -16.10 -22.52 27.19
C TRP A 251 -16.90 -22.37 25.89
N SER A 252 -18.11 -22.91 25.88
CA SER A 252 -19.02 -22.82 24.74
C SER A 252 -20.41 -22.36 25.18
N VAL A 253 -21.16 -21.80 24.24
CA VAL A 253 -22.53 -21.31 24.47
C VAL A 253 -23.50 -22.10 23.61
N THR A 254 -24.59 -22.58 24.19
CA THR A 254 -25.63 -23.30 23.45
C THR A 254 -26.34 -22.37 22.46
N ASN A 255 -26.46 -22.81 21.22
CA ASN A 255 -27.17 -22.09 20.17
C ASN A 255 -28.66 -22.49 20.17
N PRO A 256 -29.60 -21.55 20.40
CA PRO A 256 -31.03 -21.86 20.46
C PRO A 256 -31.64 -22.42 19.16
N ILE A 257 -31.04 -22.07 18.00
CA ILE A 257 -31.51 -22.54 16.68
C ILE A 257 -30.68 -23.72 16.15
N GLY A 258 -29.72 -24.20 16.94
CA GLY A 258 -28.76 -25.21 16.54
C GLY A 258 -29.32 -26.61 16.66
N PHE A 259 -29.23 -27.39 15.59
CA PHE A 259 -29.62 -28.81 15.56
C PHE A 259 -28.51 -29.72 15.01
N LEU A 260 -27.46 -29.15 14.42
CA LEU A 260 -26.29 -29.89 13.95
C LEU A 260 -25.27 -30.01 15.09
N PRO A 261 -24.88 -31.22 15.52
CA PRO A 261 -23.85 -31.36 16.54
C PRO A 261 -22.56 -30.66 16.11
N SER A 262 -21.96 -29.83 16.97
CA SER A 262 -20.72 -29.09 16.68
C SER A 262 -19.60 -30.00 16.14
N ASP A 263 -19.53 -31.21 16.68
CA ASP A 263 -18.46 -32.17 16.41
C ASP A 263 -18.71 -32.98 15.12
N SER A 264 -19.91 -32.83 14.52
CA SER A 264 -20.27 -33.53 13.28
C SER A 264 -19.70 -32.87 12.02
N PHE A 265 -19.08 -31.69 12.14
CA PHE A 265 -18.48 -31.02 10.99
C PHE A 265 -17.29 -31.84 10.47
N PRO A 266 -17.25 -32.24 9.19
CA PRO A 266 -16.10 -32.93 8.63
C PRO A 266 -14.96 -31.95 8.35
N PHE A 267 -14.34 -31.43 9.44
CA PHE A 267 -13.36 -30.35 9.40
C PHE A 267 -12.17 -30.67 8.49
N VAL A 268 -11.65 -31.91 8.54
CA VAL A 268 -10.53 -32.35 7.70
C VAL A 268 -10.90 -32.28 6.21
N LEU A 269 -12.09 -32.75 5.84
CA LEU A 269 -12.54 -32.72 4.45
C LEU A 269 -12.76 -31.27 3.97
N PHE A 270 -13.39 -30.42 4.78
CA PHE A 270 -13.57 -29.01 4.43
C PHE A 270 -12.25 -28.24 4.38
N ALA A 271 -11.30 -28.56 5.26
CA ALA A 271 -9.95 -28.02 5.19
C ALA A 271 -9.29 -28.41 3.86
N ILE A 272 -9.28 -29.69 3.50
CA ILE A 272 -8.73 -30.17 2.21
C ILE A 272 -9.40 -29.47 1.02
N VAL A 273 -10.72 -29.35 1.03
CA VAL A 273 -11.48 -28.67 -0.03
C VAL A 273 -11.13 -27.18 -0.11
N THR A 274 -11.03 -26.50 1.03
CA THR A 274 -10.66 -25.07 1.09
C THR A 274 -9.22 -24.84 0.66
N PHE A 275 -8.28 -25.68 1.08
CA PHE A 275 -6.88 -25.65 0.62
C PHE A 275 -6.77 -25.91 -0.88
N SER A 276 -7.49 -26.91 -1.40
CA SER A 276 -7.55 -27.20 -2.84
C SER A 276 -8.10 -26.01 -3.62
N PHE A 277 -9.14 -25.34 -3.10
CA PHE A 277 -9.69 -24.12 -3.68
C PHE A 277 -8.69 -22.96 -3.66
N ALA A 278 -7.96 -22.76 -2.57
CA ALA A 278 -6.91 -21.75 -2.48
C ALA A 278 -5.78 -22.01 -3.50
N ILE A 279 -5.35 -23.26 -3.67
CA ILE A 279 -4.39 -23.66 -4.70
C ILE A 279 -4.91 -23.33 -6.09
N LEU A 280 -6.19 -23.59 -6.37
CA LEU A 280 -6.81 -23.23 -7.66
C LEU A 280 -6.85 -21.71 -7.86
N CYS A 281 -7.13 -20.92 -6.82
CA CYS A 281 -7.08 -19.46 -6.89
C CYS A 281 -5.66 -18.97 -7.26
N VAL A 282 -4.62 -19.54 -6.65
CA VAL A 282 -3.23 -19.23 -6.98
C VAL A 282 -2.88 -19.71 -8.40
N ALA A 283 -3.30 -20.91 -8.80
CA ALA A 283 -3.11 -21.42 -10.16
C ALA A 283 -3.76 -20.53 -11.23
N SER A 284 -4.88 -19.88 -10.88
CA SER A 284 -5.54 -18.91 -11.75
C SER A 284 -4.64 -17.72 -12.08
N LEU A 285 -3.86 -17.24 -11.12
CA LEU A 285 -2.89 -16.16 -11.33
C LEU A 285 -1.77 -16.59 -12.27
N PHE A 286 -1.28 -17.83 -12.16
CA PHE A 286 -0.27 -18.37 -13.07
C PHE A 286 -0.82 -18.53 -14.50
N ALA A 287 -2.05 -19.03 -14.63
CA ALA A 287 -2.72 -19.14 -15.92
C ALA A 287 -2.88 -17.76 -16.58
N ARG A 288 -3.26 -16.74 -15.79
CA ARG A 288 -3.31 -15.35 -16.26
C ARG A 288 -1.95 -14.79 -16.61
N PHE A 289 -0.92 -15.06 -15.80
CA PHE A 289 0.42 -14.55 -16.04
C PHE A 289 0.96 -14.98 -17.41
N ARG A 290 0.65 -16.20 -17.85
CA ARG A 290 1.03 -16.72 -19.18
C ARG A 290 0.29 -16.05 -20.34
N GLN A 291 -0.92 -15.57 -20.12
CA GLN A 291 -1.77 -14.93 -21.15
C GLN A 291 -1.71 -13.40 -21.11
N ALA A 292 -1.16 -12.83 -20.03
CA ALA A 292 -1.14 -11.41 -19.73
C ALA A 292 -0.08 -10.66 -20.56
N GLY A 293 -0.43 -9.43 -20.98
CA GLY A 293 0.51 -8.46 -21.53
C GLY A 293 1.49 -7.92 -20.48
N ALA A 294 2.50 -7.15 -20.92
CA ALA A 294 3.61 -6.70 -20.07
C ALA A 294 3.16 -5.89 -18.83
N SER A 295 2.08 -5.11 -18.93
CA SER A 295 1.52 -4.33 -17.82
C SER A 295 0.83 -5.23 -16.78
N GLU A 296 -0.05 -6.13 -17.22
CA GLU A 296 -0.75 -7.07 -16.34
C GLU A 296 0.20 -8.06 -15.64
N GLN A 297 1.26 -8.50 -16.33
CA GLN A 297 2.30 -9.33 -15.71
C GLN A 297 2.98 -8.62 -14.52
N GLN A 298 3.22 -7.31 -14.62
CA GLN A 298 3.81 -6.57 -13.49
C GLN A 298 2.81 -6.42 -12.34
N GLN A 299 1.52 -6.26 -12.62
CA GLN A 299 0.47 -6.25 -11.58
C GLN A 299 0.46 -7.57 -10.79
N ILE A 300 0.50 -8.69 -11.50
CA ILE A 300 0.53 -10.03 -10.89
C ILE A 300 1.82 -10.25 -10.09
N LYS A 301 2.97 -9.73 -10.55
CA LYS A 301 4.23 -9.84 -9.80
C LYS A 301 4.15 -9.20 -8.42
N TRP A 302 3.64 -7.97 -8.31
CA TRP A 302 3.48 -7.32 -7.00
C TRP A 302 2.60 -8.12 -6.06
N PHE A 303 1.45 -8.59 -6.56
CA PHE A 303 0.55 -9.40 -5.77
C PHE A 303 1.21 -10.73 -5.35
N SER A 304 1.94 -11.37 -6.26
CA SER A 304 2.68 -12.60 -5.96
C SER A 304 3.78 -12.40 -4.92
N TYR A 305 4.45 -11.25 -4.87
CA TYR A 305 5.44 -10.96 -3.83
C TYR A 305 4.79 -10.84 -2.45
N ALA A 306 3.63 -10.19 -2.35
CA ALA A 306 2.87 -10.13 -1.11
C ALA A 306 2.40 -11.54 -0.68
N GLY A 307 1.87 -12.33 -1.63
CA GLY A 307 1.48 -13.71 -1.38
C GLY A 307 2.65 -14.61 -0.94
N SER A 308 3.81 -14.51 -1.58
CA SER A 308 5.02 -15.23 -1.18
C SER A 308 5.52 -14.81 0.19
N PHE A 309 5.47 -13.50 0.51
CA PHE A 309 5.82 -13.00 1.83
C PHE A 309 4.88 -13.53 2.92
N PHE A 310 3.58 -13.61 2.63
CA PHE A 310 2.60 -14.21 3.53
C PHE A 310 2.84 -15.69 3.77
N VAL A 311 3.02 -16.48 2.71
CA VAL A 311 3.32 -17.92 2.82
C VAL A 311 4.64 -18.15 3.57
N PHE A 312 5.65 -17.32 3.33
CA PHE A 312 6.92 -17.38 4.04
C PHE A 312 6.73 -17.14 5.55
N ASN A 313 5.99 -16.10 5.94
CA ASN A 313 5.70 -15.83 7.35
C ASN A 313 4.81 -16.92 7.98
N LEU A 314 3.86 -17.49 7.22
CA LEU A 314 3.05 -18.62 7.67
C LEU A 314 3.92 -19.84 8.00
N LEU A 315 4.86 -20.20 7.12
CA LEU A 315 5.76 -21.33 7.34
C LEU A 315 6.75 -21.06 8.50
N LEU A 316 7.26 -19.83 8.60
CA LEU A 316 8.12 -19.45 9.73
C LEU A 316 7.36 -19.47 11.05
N GLY A 317 6.11 -19.02 11.09
CA GLY A 317 5.28 -19.05 12.31
C GLY A 317 5.14 -20.45 12.90
N ILE A 318 5.01 -21.47 12.03
CA ILE A 318 4.99 -22.88 12.47
C ILE A 318 6.32 -23.27 13.13
N LEU A 319 7.44 -22.86 12.56
CA LEU A 319 8.77 -23.14 13.13
C LEU A 319 9.03 -22.36 14.42
N TRP A 320 8.50 -21.15 14.54
CA TRP A 320 8.70 -20.28 15.71
C TRP A 320 7.92 -20.75 16.93
N GLY A 321 6.77 -21.40 16.72
CA GLY A 321 6.03 -22.07 17.80
C GLY A 321 6.87 -23.10 18.55
N GLU A 322 7.76 -23.81 17.86
CA GLU A 322 8.65 -24.82 18.44
C GLU A 322 9.85 -24.21 19.22
N LEU A 323 10.17 -22.93 18.99
CA LEU A 323 11.32 -22.25 19.60
C LEU A 323 10.98 -21.55 20.93
N GLY A 324 9.71 -21.56 21.34
CA GLY A 324 9.23 -20.99 22.60
C GLY A 324 8.24 -19.83 22.43
N GLU A 325 7.57 -19.46 23.51
CA GLU A 325 6.41 -18.53 23.51
C GLU A 325 6.72 -17.16 22.90
N ILE A 326 7.87 -16.55 23.23
CA ILE A 326 8.26 -15.23 22.69
C ILE A 326 8.40 -15.26 21.16
N TRP A 327 8.94 -16.35 20.60
CA TRP A 327 9.08 -16.50 19.16
C TRP A 327 7.73 -16.76 18.48
N ALA A 328 6.84 -17.49 19.13
CA ALA A 328 5.46 -17.68 18.66
C ALA A 328 4.69 -16.35 18.57
N GLU A 329 4.79 -15.50 19.60
CA GLU A 329 4.18 -14.16 19.63
C GLU A 329 4.77 -13.22 18.56
N LEU A 330 6.09 -13.27 18.34
CA LEU A 330 6.71 -12.53 17.24
C LEU A 330 6.19 -13.02 15.87
N GLY A 331 5.95 -14.32 15.75
CA GLY A 331 5.45 -14.97 14.54
C GLY A 331 4.04 -14.57 14.20
N SER A 332 3.16 -14.53 15.19
CA SER A 332 1.80 -14.02 14.99
C SER A 332 1.85 -12.56 14.53
N ALA A 333 2.57 -11.70 15.23
CA ALA A 333 2.68 -10.28 14.90
C ALA A 333 3.18 -10.05 13.46
N LEU A 334 4.18 -10.81 12.99
CA LEU A 334 4.66 -10.71 11.61
C LEU A 334 3.69 -11.28 10.58
N LEU A 335 2.90 -12.29 10.93
CA LEU A 335 1.84 -12.80 10.07
C LEU A 335 0.73 -11.76 9.88
N PHE A 336 0.30 -11.09 10.95
CA PHE A 336 -0.63 -9.96 10.86
C PHE A 336 -0.07 -8.80 10.04
N LEU A 337 1.23 -8.52 10.19
CA LEU A 337 1.92 -7.53 9.38
C LEU A 337 1.95 -7.93 7.89
N ALA A 338 2.12 -9.22 7.58
CA ALA A 338 2.05 -9.73 6.21
C ALA A 338 0.66 -9.58 5.58
N ILE A 339 -0.42 -9.63 6.38
CA ILE A 339 -1.79 -9.35 5.90
C ILE A 339 -1.91 -7.91 5.39
N LEU A 340 -1.28 -6.94 6.06
CA LEU A 340 -1.29 -5.53 5.66
C LEU A 340 -0.60 -5.28 4.30
N PHE A 341 0.34 -6.15 3.91
CA PHE A 341 1.00 -6.07 2.61
C PHE A 341 0.07 -6.41 1.43
N PHE A 342 -0.98 -7.20 1.64
CA PHE A 342 -1.94 -7.52 0.56
C PHE A 342 -2.67 -6.30 0.00
N PRO A 343 -3.42 -5.52 0.79
CA PRO A 343 -4.13 -4.35 0.26
C PRO A 343 -3.15 -3.33 -0.30
N LEU A 344 -1.97 -3.15 0.30
CA LEU A 344 -0.95 -2.25 -0.20
C LEU A 344 -0.40 -2.70 -1.57
N SER A 345 -0.14 -3.99 -1.73
CA SER A 345 0.29 -4.57 -3.00
C SER A 345 -0.79 -4.46 -4.08
N ILE A 346 -2.05 -4.73 -3.74
CA ILE A 346 -3.20 -4.54 -4.64
C ILE A 346 -3.34 -3.07 -5.04
N ALA A 347 -3.20 -2.15 -4.08
CA ALA A 347 -3.23 -0.72 -4.33
C ALA A 347 -2.16 -0.34 -5.35
N ILE A 348 -0.90 -0.70 -5.09
CA ILE A 348 0.21 -0.40 -5.98
C ILE A 348 -0.02 -1.04 -7.35
N ALA A 349 -0.43 -2.30 -7.41
CA ALA A 349 -0.61 -3.00 -8.66
C ALA A 349 -1.76 -2.42 -9.51
N ILE A 350 -2.93 -2.17 -8.93
CA ILE A 350 -4.08 -1.66 -9.69
C ILE A 350 -3.88 -0.18 -10.00
N LEU A 351 -3.52 0.63 -9.01
CA LEU A 351 -3.44 2.08 -9.15
C LEU A 351 -2.27 2.52 -10.01
N ARG A 352 -1.08 1.94 -9.85
CA ARG A 352 0.11 2.37 -10.60
C ARG A 352 0.07 1.95 -12.06
N TYR A 353 -0.35 0.72 -12.34
CA TYR A 353 -0.25 0.15 -13.69
C TYR A 353 -1.48 0.45 -14.56
N ARG A 354 -2.63 0.81 -13.97
CA ARG A 354 -3.78 1.34 -14.72
C ARG A 354 -3.85 2.87 -14.74
N LEU A 355 -3.19 3.54 -13.79
CA LEU A 355 -3.16 5.00 -13.70
C LEU A 355 -1.70 5.46 -13.66
N TYR A 356 -1.11 5.70 -14.83
CA TYR A 356 0.22 6.32 -14.94
C TYR A 356 0.32 7.66 -14.15
N ASP A 357 -0.81 8.28 -13.77
CA ASP A 357 -0.87 9.51 -12.97
C ASP A 357 -0.60 9.36 -11.46
N ILE A 358 -0.61 8.15 -10.89
CA ILE A 358 -0.40 7.98 -9.43
C ILE A 358 1.09 7.99 -9.03
N ASP A 359 2.00 7.97 -10.00
CA ASP A 359 3.44 8.06 -9.77
C ASP A 359 3.84 9.32 -8.99
N VAL A 360 3.07 10.42 -9.08
CA VAL A 360 3.32 11.65 -8.29
C VAL A 360 2.98 11.46 -6.81
N ILE A 361 1.86 10.79 -6.51
CA ILE A 361 1.43 10.52 -5.14
C ILE A 361 2.35 9.50 -4.50
N ILE A 362 2.65 8.39 -5.20
CA ILE A 362 3.60 7.37 -4.71
C ILE A 362 4.97 7.99 -4.46
N ARG A 363 5.47 8.86 -5.34
CA ARG A 363 6.75 9.53 -5.13
C ARG A 363 6.74 10.40 -3.87
N ARG A 364 5.69 11.21 -3.68
CA ARG A 364 5.56 12.04 -2.48
C ARG A 364 5.40 11.19 -1.22
N THR A 365 4.53 10.19 -1.22
CA THR A 365 4.33 9.32 -0.05
C THR A 365 5.57 8.51 0.26
N LEU A 366 6.27 7.95 -0.73
CA LEU A 366 7.52 7.19 -0.51
C LEU A 366 8.64 8.11 -0.02
N GLN A 367 8.73 9.34 -0.52
CA GLN A 367 9.63 10.36 0.03
C GLN A 367 9.33 10.66 1.50
N TYR A 368 8.06 10.91 1.84
CA TYR A 368 7.65 11.18 3.22
C TYR A 368 7.80 9.96 4.13
N THR A 369 7.40 8.76 3.70
CA THR A 369 7.57 7.52 4.47
C THR A 369 9.04 7.19 4.67
N LEU A 370 9.90 7.41 3.68
CA LEU A 370 11.35 7.21 3.84
C LEU A 370 11.94 8.26 4.79
N LEU A 371 11.54 9.53 4.67
CA LEU A 371 11.94 10.61 5.59
C LEU A 371 11.53 10.28 7.03
N THR A 372 10.26 9.96 7.25
CA THR A 372 9.70 9.61 8.56
C THR A 372 10.30 8.31 9.09
N GLY A 373 10.49 7.30 8.23
CA GLY A 373 11.09 6.02 8.60
C GLY A 373 12.55 6.14 8.98
N LEU A 374 13.34 6.96 8.27
CA LEU A 374 14.74 7.21 8.61
C LEU A 374 14.84 8.03 9.90
N LEU A 375 13.93 8.98 10.12
CA LEU A 375 13.83 9.70 11.39
C LEU A 375 13.49 8.73 12.54
N ALA A 376 12.52 7.84 12.35
CA ALA A 376 12.12 6.84 13.35
C ALA A 376 13.24 5.84 13.64
N LEU A 377 13.90 5.29 12.60
CA LEU A 377 15.05 4.40 12.76
C LEU A 377 16.20 5.08 13.49
N THR A 378 16.47 6.35 13.18
CA THR A 378 17.52 7.10 13.88
C THR A 378 17.12 7.35 15.35
N TYR A 379 15.83 7.61 15.62
CA TYR A 379 15.30 7.77 16.97
C TYR A 379 15.43 6.48 17.80
N PHE A 380 14.86 5.37 17.31
CA PHE A 380 14.90 4.09 18.01
C PHE A 380 16.32 3.52 18.08
N GLY A 381 17.09 3.62 16.99
CA GLY A 381 18.50 3.22 16.96
C GLY A 381 19.36 4.05 17.91
N GLY A 382 19.13 5.36 18.01
CA GLY A 382 19.80 6.23 18.95
C GLY A 382 19.52 5.84 20.40
N ILE A 383 18.26 5.54 20.73
CA ILE A 383 17.86 5.05 22.06
C ILE A 383 18.60 3.74 22.37
N VAL A 384 18.56 2.75 21.48
CA VAL A 384 19.20 1.44 21.69
C VAL A 384 20.72 1.58 21.86
N ILE A 385 21.37 2.43 21.05
CA ILE A 385 22.83 2.66 21.13
C ILE A 385 23.19 3.38 22.44
N ILE A 386 22.48 4.45 22.80
CA ILE A 386 22.73 5.21 24.02
C ILE A 386 22.49 4.32 25.25
N GLN A 387 21.39 3.55 25.25
CA GLN A 387 21.08 2.61 26.32
C GLN A 387 22.11 1.49 26.40
N GLY A 388 22.60 0.96 25.28
CA GLY A 388 23.64 -0.05 25.23
C GLY A 388 25.04 0.43 25.63
N ILE A 389 25.34 1.72 25.51
CA ILE A 389 26.61 2.33 25.95
C ILE A 389 26.54 2.76 27.42
N LEU A 390 25.39 3.29 27.86
CA LEU A 390 25.22 3.76 29.23
C LEU A 390 24.95 2.62 30.21
N SER A 391 24.18 1.59 29.83
CA SER A 391 23.84 0.47 30.71
C SER A 391 25.04 -0.24 31.35
N PRO A 392 26.16 -0.51 30.64
CA PRO A 392 27.33 -1.16 31.22
C PRO A 392 28.16 -0.20 32.09
N LEU A 393 28.10 1.10 31.81
CA LEU A 393 28.87 2.13 32.53
C LEU A 393 28.21 2.53 33.86
N THR A 394 26.88 2.40 33.97
CA THR A 394 26.12 2.88 35.13
C THR A 394 25.89 1.86 36.23
N GLY A 395 26.20 0.58 36.04
CA GLY A 395 26.37 -0.43 37.11
C GLY A 395 25.28 -0.56 38.18
N SER A 396 24.07 -0.04 37.96
CA SER A 396 22.97 -0.07 38.93
C SER A 396 21.64 0.03 38.19
N GLU A 397 20.97 -1.11 38.07
CA GLU A 397 19.69 -1.25 37.38
C GLU A 397 18.50 -0.55 38.09
N ASN A 398 18.70 0.05 39.28
CA ASN A 398 17.58 0.47 40.15
C ASN A 398 17.65 1.90 40.71
N SER A 399 18.50 2.81 40.18
CA SER A 399 18.50 4.21 40.65
C SER A 399 17.60 5.09 39.77
N PRO A 400 16.50 5.66 40.30
CA PRO A 400 15.61 6.57 39.55
C PRO A 400 16.36 7.75 38.92
N LEU A 401 17.45 8.18 39.56
CA LEU A 401 18.30 9.27 39.08
C LEU A 401 19.02 8.91 37.77
N VAL A 402 19.43 7.65 37.59
CA VAL A 402 20.10 7.19 36.36
C VAL A 402 19.10 7.15 35.20
N THR A 403 17.87 6.70 35.43
CA THR A 403 16.80 6.74 34.44
C THR A 403 16.51 8.19 34.05
N VAL A 404 16.32 9.10 35.01
CA VAL A 404 16.04 10.52 34.75
C VAL A 404 17.18 11.20 33.98
N ILE A 405 18.45 10.98 34.36
CA ILE A 405 19.62 11.54 33.67
C ILE A 405 19.74 10.97 32.25
N THR A 406 19.47 9.67 32.08
CA THR A 406 19.50 9.03 30.76
C THR A 406 18.39 9.55 29.86
N THR A 407 17.16 9.69 30.39
CA THR A 407 16.02 10.26 29.67
C THR A 407 16.26 11.73 29.28
N LEU A 408 16.83 12.54 30.18
CA LEU A 408 17.23 13.92 29.90
C LEU A 408 18.36 14.01 28.87
N GLY A 409 19.36 13.13 28.95
CA GLY A 409 20.45 13.05 27.99
C GLY A 409 19.95 12.70 26.58
N ILE A 410 19.05 11.72 26.48
CA ILE A 410 18.40 11.35 25.22
C ILE A 410 17.57 12.53 24.67
N ALA A 411 16.80 13.22 25.51
CA ALA A 411 15.98 14.36 25.11
C ALA A 411 16.83 15.56 24.63
N ALA A 412 17.98 15.81 25.27
CA ALA A 412 18.89 16.89 24.85
C ALA A 412 19.59 16.59 23.53
N LEU A 413 19.95 15.33 23.28
CA LEU A 413 20.55 14.88 22.02
C LEU A 413 19.53 14.79 20.87
N PHE A 414 18.24 14.72 21.16
CA PHE A 414 17.18 14.58 20.16
C PHE A 414 17.12 15.76 19.17
N THR A 415 17.12 16.99 19.68
CA THR A 415 17.00 18.20 18.87
C THR A 415 18.12 18.34 17.84
N PRO A 416 19.42 18.23 18.19
CA PRO A 416 20.50 18.34 17.20
C PRO A 416 20.50 17.17 16.21
N LEU A 417 20.20 15.94 16.66
CA LEU A 417 20.16 14.76 15.79
C LEU A 417 19.05 14.87 14.74
N ARG A 418 17.88 15.37 15.16
CA ARG A 418 16.73 15.64 14.27
C ARG A 418 17.11 16.63 13.17
N HIS A 419 17.77 17.73 13.52
CA HIS A 419 18.17 18.74 12.54
C HIS A 419 19.19 18.20 11.53
N LEU A 420 20.19 17.43 11.98
CA LEU A 420 21.18 16.83 11.09
C LEU A 420 20.55 15.83 10.11
N VAL A 421 19.60 15.02 10.58
CA VAL A 421 18.88 14.06 9.73
C VAL A 421 17.98 14.80 8.73
N GLN A 422 17.27 15.84 9.15
CA GLN A 422 16.43 16.65 8.26
C GLN A 422 17.26 17.34 7.18
N GLU A 423 18.36 18.01 7.54
CA GLU A 423 19.25 18.66 6.57
C GLU A 423 19.91 17.66 5.61
N PHE A 424 20.35 16.50 6.11
CA PHE A 424 20.92 15.46 5.27
C PHE A 424 19.91 14.93 4.25
N ILE A 425 18.65 14.74 4.66
CA ILE A 425 17.60 14.24 3.80
C ILE A 425 17.16 15.32 2.81
N ASP A 426 16.91 16.55 3.24
CA ASP A 426 16.48 17.64 2.35
C ASP A 426 17.51 17.92 1.26
N ARG A 427 18.79 17.95 1.64
CA ARG A 427 19.90 18.15 0.71
C ARG A 427 20.10 16.98 -0.25
N ARG A 428 19.64 15.77 0.10
CA ARG A 428 19.84 14.55 -0.70
C ARG A 428 18.61 14.14 -1.53
N PHE A 429 17.40 14.44 -1.06
CA PHE A 429 16.13 14.02 -1.67
C PHE A 429 15.38 15.15 -2.37
N PHE A 430 15.42 16.39 -1.85
CA PHE A 430 14.63 17.52 -2.39
C PHE A 430 15.40 18.45 -3.33
N ARG A 431 16.69 18.19 -3.55
CA ARG A 431 17.60 19.08 -4.30
C ARG A 431 17.19 19.39 -5.76
N LYS A 432 16.30 18.60 -6.38
CA LYS A 432 15.89 18.82 -7.79
C LYS A 432 14.54 19.51 -7.98
N LYS A 433 13.69 19.64 -6.95
CA LYS A 433 12.35 20.24 -7.11
C LYS A 433 12.20 21.61 -6.46
N TYR A 434 12.94 21.85 -5.38
CA TYR A 434 12.95 23.15 -4.69
C TYR A 434 13.65 24.25 -5.53
N ASN A 435 14.68 23.88 -6.30
CA ASN A 435 15.35 24.81 -7.21
C ASN A 435 14.41 25.35 -8.30
N ALA A 436 13.51 24.53 -8.86
CA ALA A 436 12.65 24.99 -9.96
C ALA A 436 11.73 26.16 -9.54
N GLU A 437 11.09 26.09 -8.36
CA GLU A 437 10.20 27.16 -7.88
C GLU A 437 10.98 28.42 -7.47
N GLN A 438 12.14 28.25 -6.84
CA GLN A 438 12.98 29.37 -6.39
C GLN A 438 13.67 30.08 -7.57
N THR A 439 14.14 29.32 -8.56
CA THR A 439 14.70 29.84 -9.80
C THR A 439 13.62 30.52 -10.66
N LEU A 440 12.37 30.00 -10.68
CA LEU A 440 11.24 30.68 -11.35
C LEU A 440 10.84 31.99 -10.64
N ALA A 441 10.87 32.00 -9.31
CA ALA A 441 10.57 33.19 -8.51
C ALA A 441 11.65 34.27 -8.69
N GLN A 442 12.93 33.89 -8.73
CA GLN A 442 14.03 34.80 -9.07
C GLN A 442 13.93 35.33 -10.50
N PHE A 443 13.57 34.48 -11.47
CA PHE A 443 13.29 34.94 -12.83
C PHE A 443 12.13 35.95 -12.89
N ALA A 444 11.04 35.69 -12.16
CA ALA A 444 9.90 36.61 -12.11
C ALA A 444 10.24 37.97 -11.49
N LEU A 445 11.21 38.04 -10.58
CA LEU A 445 11.74 39.29 -10.03
C LEU A 445 12.63 40.02 -11.06
N ILE A 446 13.57 39.30 -11.68
CA ILE A 446 14.46 39.87 -12.72
C ILE A 446 13.65 40.37 -13.92
N ALA A 447 12.62 39.64 -14.34
CA ALA A 447 11.78 40.01 -15.47
C ALA A 447 10.83 41.18 -15.19
N ARG A 448 10.61 41.51 -13.91
CA ARG A 448 9.80 42.68 -13.51
C ARG A 448 10.62 43.98 -13.53
N ASP A 449 11.92 43.89 -13.25
CA ASP A 449 12.77 45.07 -13.05
C ASP A 449 13.69 45.37 -14.24
N GLU A 450 13.91 44.42 -15.16
CA GLU A 450 14.80 44.59 -16.31
C GLU A 450 14.02 44.88 -17.61
N VAL A 451 14.28 46.02 -18.24
CA VAL A 451 13.64 46.47 -19.51
C VAL A 451 14.45 46.03 -20.75
N ASP A 452 15.65 45.52 -20.54
CA ASP A 452 16.56 45.08 -21.58
C ASP A 452 16.25 43.64 -22.06
N MET A 453 15.80 43.53 -23.31
CA MET A 453 15.36 42.27 -23.94
C MET A 453 16.49 41.24 -24.08
N ASP A 454 17.74 41.67 -24.22
CA ASP A 454 18.88 40.77 -24.38
C ASP A 454 19.23 40.09 -23.05
N LYS A 455 19.18 40.86 -21.95
CA LYS A 455 19.39 40.33 -20.60
C LYS A 455 18.26 39.42 -20.13
N LEU A 456 17.02 39.75 -20.45
CA LEU A 456 15.85 38.90 -20.22
C LEU A 456 15.96 37.56 -20.94
N THR A 457 16.42 37.59 -22.20
CA THR A 457 16.65 36.38 -23.01
C THR A 457 17.75 35.51 -22.42
N ALA A 458 18.87 36.11 -22.02
CA ALA A 458 19.98 35.40 -21.37
C ALA A 458 19.58 34.80 -20.01
N ALA A 459 18.82 35.53 -19.21
CA ALA A 459 18.31 35.05 -17.93
C ALA A 459 17.32 33.88 -18.10
N LEU A 460 16.41 33.97 -19.07
CA LEU A 460 15.46 32.89 -19.37
C LEU A 460 16.18 31.62 -19.86
N LEU A 461 17.18 31.76 -20.74
CA LEU A 461 17.99 30.64 -21.21
C LEU A 461 18.82 30.01 -20.09
N GLY A 462 19.40 30.82 -19.18
CA GLY A 462 20.13 30.31 -18.02
C GLY A 462 19.25 29.52 -17.05
N VAL A 463 18.02 29.98 -16.82
CA VAL A 463 17.03 29.27 -15.99
C VAL A 463 16.62 27.95 -16.64
N VAL A 464 16.40 27.94 -17.95
CA VAL A 464 16.07 26.72 -18.70
C VAL A 464 17.24 25.73 -18.69
N ASP A 465 18.46 26.22 -18.84
CA ASP A 465 19.67 25.39 -18.78
C ASP A 465 19.86 24.77 -17.39
N GLU A 466 19.74 25.57 -16.33
CA GLU A 466 19.90 25.11 -14.95
C GLU A 466 18.78 24.16 -14.50
N THR A 467 17.55 24.39 -14.97
CA THR A 467 16.37 23.62 -14.53
C THR A 467 16.16 22.35 -15.36
N MET A 468 16.38 22.42 -16.67
CA MET A 468 16.02 21.36 -17.62
C MET A 468 17.23 20.64 -18.24
N GLN A 469 18.44 21.21 -18.16
CA GLN A 469 19.68 20.69 -18.76
C GLN A 469 19.49 20.14 -20.20
N PRO A 470 18.94 20.94 -21.13
CA PRO A 470 18.76 20.50 -22.51
C PRO A 470 20.10 20.42 -23.25
N GLU A 471 20.24 19.51 -24.22
CA GLU A 471 21.42 19.51 -25.10
C GLU A 471 21.47 20.77 -25.99
N HIS A 472 20.32 21.35 -26.36
CA HIS A 472 20.23 22.57 -27.16
C HIS A 472 18.99 23.39 -26.77
N ALA A 473 19.12 24.72 -26.67
CA ALA A 473 18.02 25.65 -26.46
C ALA A 473 18.14 26.85 -27.41
N SER A 474 17.03 27.24 -28.07
CA SER A 474 16.98 28.44 -28.91
C SER A 474 15.70 29.24 -28.62
N LEU A 475 15.82 30.57 -28.50
CA LEU A 475 14.71 31.49 -28.28
C LEU A 475 14.49 32.33 -29.54
N TRP A 476 13.27 32.30 -30.08
CA TRP A 476 12.90 33.05 -31.28
C TRP A 476 12.04 34.25 -30.90
N LEU A 477 12.58 35.46 -31.07
CA LEU A 477 11.85 36.70 -30.86
C LEU A 477 11.20 37.17 -32.17
N ARG A 478 9.94 37.59 -32.10
CA ARG A 478 9.23 38.13 -33.26
C ARG A 478 9.78 39.52 -33.60
N GLY A 479 10.55 39.62 -34.67
CA GLY A 479 11.04 40.89 -35.18
C GLY A 479 9.90 41.84 -35.53
N ARG A 480 9.92 43.05 -34.97
CA ARG A 480 9.04 44.14 -35.41
C ARG A 480 9.51 44.57 -36.80
N SER A 481 8.70 44.31 -37.82
CA SER A 481 8.93 44.88 -39.14
C SER A 481 8.83 46.41 -39.04
N SER A 482 9.92 47.10 -39.37
CA SER A 482 9.92 48.54 -39.58
C SER A 482 8.98 48.84 -40.75
N ARG A 483 7.81 49.42 -40.48
CA ARG A 483 7.09 50.20 -41.49
C ARG A 483 7.87 51.51 -41.62
N SER A 484 8.60 51.64 -42.73
CA SER A 484 9.19 52.88 -43.23
C SER A 484 8.13 53.94 -43.45
#